data_AF-A0AAV7XDR0-F1
#
_entry.id   AF-A0AAV7XDR0-F1
#
_cell.length_a   1.000
_cell.length_b   1.000
_cell.length_c   1.000
_cell.angle_alpha   90.00
_cell.angle_beta   90.00
_cell.angle_gamma   90.00
#
_symmetry.space_group_name_H-M   'P 1'
#
loop_
_entity.id
_entity.type
_entity.pdbx_description
1 polymer ?
#
loop_
_entity_poly.entity_id
_entity_poly.type
_entity_poly.pdbx_seq_one_letter_code
_entity_poly.pdbx_strand_id
1 'polypeptide(L)'
;MAFAPAGRCAQSCSKGLLRQICSRGISTTSVVTAKKNFRKFPYMNRGTAIFNEQQRTHPDPNLPNFRYGREPGYWDKDHNLVVVPEMVPEIIVPDLTGFPLKPYVSYRVPDKEEPQFTARDLFYCVYADKMEADFKEGKLDAEGMPLEPSEAEQMTADEARNAALKIGADMFTDTENIVNDDEWMKQQPKMEYN
;
A
#
# COMPACT_ATOMS: atom_id res chain seq x y z
N MET A 1 -58.37 19.44 -51.96
CA MET A 1 -59.37 20.29 -51.28
C MET A 1 -58.84 20.62 -49.90
N ALA A 2 -58.44 21.86 -49.68
CA ALA A 2 -58.07 22.39 -48.38
C ALA A 2 -59.33 22.86 -47.65
N PHE A 3 -59.41 22.69 -46.33
CA PHE A 3 -60.12 23.58 -45.40
C PHE A 3 -59.75 23.21 -43.95
N ALA A 4 -59.07 24.13 -43.26
CA ALA A 4 -59.28 24.36 -41.83
C ALA A 4 -60.53 25.27 -41.69
N PRO A 5 -61.01 25.73 -40.51
CA PRO A 5 -60.60 25.50 -39.10
C PRO A 5 -61.84 25.33 -38.16
N ALA A 6 -61.62 25.24 -36.84
CA ALA A 6 -62.30 26.08 -35.82
C ALA A 6 -62.09 25.52 -34.40
N GLY A 7 -61.58 26.36 -33.51
CA GLY A 7 -61.64 26.14 -32.07
C GLY A 7 -62.89 26.73 -31.43
N ARG A 8 -63.26 26.16 -30.27
CA ARG A 8 -63.70 26.80 -29.00
C ARG A 8 -64.36 25.70 -28.14
N CYS A 9 -63.83 25.41 -26.97
CA CYS A 9 -64.09 26.09 -25.69
C CYS A 9 -65.48 25.78 -25.13
N ALA A 10 -65.57 24.98 -24.06
CA ALA A 10 -66.17 25.39 -22.79
C ALA A 10 -66.27 24.19 -21.81
N GLN A 11 -65.57 24.33 -20.69
CA GLN A 11 -66.09 24.12 -19.33
C GLN A 11 -67.18 23.06 -19.12
N SER A 12 -66.88 22.04 -18.30
CA SER A 12 -67.29 22.04 -16.89
C SER A 12 -66.89 20.74 -16.21
N CYS A 13 -66.32 20.90 -15.03
CA CYS A 13 -65.98 19.83 -14.11
C CYS A 13 -67.26 19.23 -13.51
N SER A 14 -67.42 17.91 -13.59
CA SER A 14 -68.23 17.18 -12.63
C SER A 14 -67.40 16.03 -12.04
N LYS A 15 -67.30 16.06 -10.72
CA LYS A 15 -66.50 15.15 -9.89
C LYS A 15 -67.07 13.75 -10.01
N GLY A 16 -66.23 12.78 -10.41
CA GLY A 16 -66.58 11.37 -10.42
C GLY A 16 -65.33 10.50 -10.44
N LEU A 17 -64.92 10.05 -9.26
CA LEU A 17 -64.02 8.91 -8.96
C LEU A 17 -63.13 8.43 -10.13
N LEU A 18 -62.00 9.11 -10.34
CA LEU A 18 -60.96 8.64 -11.26
C LEU A 18 -60.04 7.65 -10.54
N ARG A 19 -60.23 6.38 -10.90
CA ARG A 19 -59.24 5.31 -10.94
C ARG A 19 -57.84 5.89 -11.14
N GLN A 20 -56.93 5.59 -10.23
CA GLN A 20 -55.56 6.12 -10.18
C GLN A 20 -54.77 5.66 -11.41
N ILE A 21 -54.89 6.40 -12.51
CA ILE A 21 -53.98 6.32 -13.64
C ILE A 21 -52.66 6.89 -13.13
N CYS A 22 -51.63 6.06 -13.05
CA CYS A 22 -50.26 6.52 -12.83
C CYS A 22 -49.90 7.51 -13.95
N SER A 23 -50.14 8.79 -13.72
CA SER A 23 -49.58 9.85 -14.55
C SER A 23 -48.10 9.94 -14.24
N ARG A 24 -47.29 10.08 -15.30
CA ARG A 24 -45.86 10.33 -15.19
C ARG A 24 -45.65 11.71 -14.58
N GLY A 25 -45.52 11.76 -13.26
CA GLY A 25 -45.06 12.95 -12.55
C GLY A 25 -43.53 13.00 -12.56
N ILE A 26 -42.95 14.14 -12.93
CA ILE A 26 -41.55 14.43 -12.63
C ILE A 26 -41.51 14.87 -11.16
N SER A 27 -40.82 14.11 -10.32
CA SER A 27 -40.65 14.43 -8.90
C SER A 27 -39.54 15.48 -8.72
N THR A 28 -39.90 16.69 -8.31
CA THR A 28 -38.95 17.73 -7.87
C THR A 28 -38.62 17.56 -6.39
N THR A 29 -38.15 16.38 -5.97
CA THR A 29 -37.68 16.15 -4.60
C THR A 29 -36.21 16.54 -4.48
N SER A 30 -35.89 17.16 -3.34
CA SER A 30 -34.73 17.98 -3.04
C SER A 30 -33.37 17.36 -3.34
N VAL A 31 -32.45 18.21 -3.82
CA VAL A 31 -31.01 17.93 -4.07
C VAL A 31 -30.25 17.51 -2.80
N VAL A 32 -30.88 17.56 -1.63
CA VAL A 32 -30.23 17.40 -0.31
C VAL A 32 -30.09 15.93 0.11
N THR A 33 -30.88 15.01 -0.46
CA THR A 33 -30.58 13.57 -0.47
C THR A 33 -29.98 13.20 -1.83
N ALA A 34 -28.95 13.94 -2.25
CA ALA A 34 -28.06 13.45 -3.28
C ALA A 34 -27.66 12.04 -2.88
N LYS A 35 -27.99 11.03 -3.70
CA LYS A 35 -27.17 9.82 -3.78
C LYS A 35 -25.76 10.38 -3.79
N LYS A 36 -25.02 10.22 -2.69
CA LYS A 36 -23.60 10.47 -2.65
C LYS A 36 -23.09 9.56 -3.73
N ASN A 37 -23.04 10.08 -4.95
CA ASN A 37 -22.58 9.34 -6.10
C ASN A 37 -21.17 9.03 -5.65
N PHE A 38 -20.90 7.76 -5.34
CA PHE A 38 -19.56 7.21 -5.27
C PHE A 38 -19.00 7.27 -6.71
N ARG A 39 -18.95 8.49 -7.24
CA ARG A 39 -18.55 8.91 -8.59
C ARG A 39 -17.04 8.88 -8.72
N LYS A 40 -16.35 8.59 -7.61
CA LYS A 40 -14.91 8.52 -7.40
C LYS A 40 -14.39 7.08 -7.44
N PHE A 41 -15.06 6.17 -8.15
CA PHE A 41 -14.36 4.99 -8.67
C PHE A 41 -13.98 5.33 -10.11
N PRO A 42 -12.70 5.59 -10.37
CA PRO A 42 -12.25 5.74 -11.73
C PRO A 42 -12.39 4.30 -12.33
N TYR A 43 -13.03 4.14 -13.49
CA TYR A 43 -13.23 2.85 -14.16
C TYR A 43 -12.72 2.97 -15.61
N MET A 44 -12.01 1.94 -16.10
CA MET A 44 -11.38 1.88 -17.44
C MET A 44 -12.31 2.19 -18.62
N ASN A 45 -13.58 1.80 -18.52
CA ASN A 45 -14.56 1.94 -19.61
C ASN A 45 -15.56 3.07 -19.38
N ARG A 46 -15.24 4.00 -18.49
CA ARG A 46 -16.12 5.11 -18.15
C ARG A 46 -15.80 6.32 -19.03
N GLY A 47 -16.80 6.82 -19.75
CA GLY A 47 -16.65 7.98 -20.61
C GLY A 47 -17.40 7.78 -21.93
N THR A 48 -17.11 8.63 -22.91
CA THR A 48 -17.58 8.44 -24.28
C THR A 48 -16.67 7.44 -25.01
N ALA A 49 -17.18 6.83 -26.09
CA ALA A 49 -16.36 5.94 -26.93
C ALA A 49 -15.08 6.63 -27.42
N ILE A 50 -15.19 7.91 -27.81
CA ILE A 50 -14.07 8.76 -28.24
C ILE A 50 -13.03 8.91 -27.12
N PHE A 51 -13.46 9.17 -25.88
CA PHE A 51 -12.54 9.28 -24.74
C PHE A 51 -11.79 7.97 -24.48
N ASN A 52 -12.50 6.83 -24.55
CA ASN A 52 -11.88 5.52 -24.36
C ASN A 52 -10.89 5.19 -25.50
N GLU A 53 -11.20 5.56 -26.75
CA GLU A 53 -10.30 5.40 -27.89
C GLU A 53 -9.05 6.27 -27.73
N GLN A 54 -9.20 7.54 -27.32
CA GLN A 54 -8.08 8.45 -27.06
C GLN A 54 -7.15 7.92 -25.95
N GLN A 55 -7.70 7.42 -24.85
CA GLN A 55 -6.91 6.84 -23.76
C GLN A 55 -6.20 5.53 -24.18
N ARG A 56 -6.77 4.77 -25.13
CA ARG A 56 -6.12 3.56 -25.68
C ARG A 56 -4.96 3.89 -26.59
N THR A 57 -5.06 4.95 -27.41
CA THR A 57 -4.01 5.34 -28.35
C THR A 57 -2.92 6.21 -27.71
N HIS A 58 -3.32 7.12 -26.83
CA HIS A 58 -2.47 8.14 -26.21
C HIS A 58 -2.87 8.32 -24.74
N PRO A 59 -2.43 7.42 -23.83
CA PRO A 59 -2.75 7.53 -22.41
C PRO A 59 -2.13 8.82 -21.83
N ASP A 60 -2.94 9.62 -21.16
CA ASP A 60 -2.49 10.86 -20.51
C ASP A 60 -1.71 10.49 -19.22
N PRO A 61 -0.44 10.94 -19.06
CA PRO A 61 0.35 10.67 -17.86
C PRO A 61 -0.29 11.13 -16.55
N ASN A 62 -1.13 12.18 -16.59
CA ASN A 62 -1.77 12.76 -15.41
C ASN A 62 -3.06 12.06 -15.00
N LEU A 63 -3.65 11.25 -15.89
CA LEU A 63 -4.76 10.40 -15.52
C LEU A 63 -4.19 9.17 -14.82
N PRO A 64 -4.81 8.71 -13.71
CA PRO A 64 -4.42 7.45 -13.11
C PRO A 64 -4.64 6.35 -14.15
N ASN A 65 -3.56 5.91 -14.78
CA ASN A 65 -3.53 4.69 -15.56
C ASN A 65 -3.91 3.59 -14.59
N PHE A 66 -5.08 2.96 -14.73
CA PHE A 66 -5.39 1.76 -13.95
C PHE A 66 -4.61 0.54 -14.45
N ARG A 67 -3.40 0.75 -14.96
CA ARG A 67 -2.45 -0.32 -15.19
C ARG A 67 -2.15 -0.90 -13.81
N TYR A 68 -2.52 -2.16 -13.62
CA TYR A 68 -2.18 -2.89 -12.41
C TYR A 68 -0.67 -3.15 -12.45
N GLY A 69 0.09 -2.51 -11.56
CA GLY A 69 1.54 -2.65 -11.45
C GLY A 69 2.30 -1.33 -11.55
N ARG A 70 3.52 -1.30 -11.03
CA ARG A 70 4.44 -0.16 -11.22
C ARG A 70 5.06 -0.28 -12.63
N GLU A 71 5.13 0.83 -13.35
CA GLU A 71 5.74 0.87 -14.68
C GLU A 71 7.27 0.82 -14.55
N PRO A 72 7.99 0.02 -15.37
CA PRO A 72 9.44 -0.15 -15.27
C PRO A 72 10.20 0.98 -16.00
N GLY A 73 9.78 2.23 -15.83
CA GLY A 73 10.35 3.34 -16.59
C GLY A 73 9.57 4.65 -16.44
N TYR A 74 9.82 5.57 -17.36
CA TYR A 74 9.12 6.86 -17.44
C TYR A 74 8.66 7.15 -18.87
N TRP A 75 7.66 8.03 -19.00
CA TRP A 75 7.15 8.48 -20.29
C TRP A 75 7.98 9.65 -20.81
N ASP A 76 8.50 9.53 -22.04
CA ASP A 76 9.15 10.64 -22.74
C ASP A 76 8.12 11.63 -23.31
N LYS A 77 8.59 12.79 -23.79
CA LYS A 77 7.77 13.85 -24.39
C LYS A 77 6.96 13.37 -25.61
N ASP A 78 7.47 12.37 -26.31
CA ASP A 78 6.81 11.75 -27.46
C ASP A 78 5.79 10.65 -27.06
N HIS A 79 5.44 10.56 -25.77
CA HIS A 79 4.56 9.53 -25.20
C HIS A 79 5.05 8.09 -25.42
N ASN A 80 6.37 7.92 -25.51
CA ASN A 80 7.02 6.62 -25.54
C ASN A 80 7.49 6.23 -24.13
N LEU A 81 7.23 4.99 -23.71
CA LEU A 81 7.72 4.48 -22.44
C LEU A 81 9.20 4.10 -22.57
N VAL A 82 10.07 4.84 -21.89
CA VAL A 82 11.50 4.54 -21.80
C VAL A 82 11.71 3.62 -20.61
N VAL A 83 12.06 2.36 -20.89
CA VAL A 83 12.31 1.34 -19.87
C VAL A 83 13.67 1.58 -19.23
N VAL A 84 13.71 1.63 -17.90
CA VAL A 84 14.95 1.74 -17.11
C VAL A 84 15.25 0.36 -16.53
N PRO A 85 16.41 -0.25 -16.83
CA PRO A 85 16.71 -1.62 -16.41
C PRO A 85 16.68 -1.78 -14.88
N GLU A 86 17.11 -0.76 -14.13
CA GLU A 86 17.09 -0.77 -12.66
C GLU A 86 15.67 -0.75 -12.05
N MET A 87 14.65 -0.35 -12.83
CA MET A 87 13.25 -0.35 -12.40
C MET A 87 12.55 -1.69 -12.69
N VAL A 88 13.16 -2.57 -13.48
CA VAL A 88 12.62 -3.90 -13.79
C VAL A 88 13.00 -4.83 -12.63
N PRO A 89 12.02 -5.43 -11.91
CA PRO A 89 12.34 -6.36 -10.83
C PRO A 89 12.95 -7.65 -11.39
N GLU A 90 14.13 -8.01 -10.92
CA GLU A 90 14.79 -9.27 -11.23
C GLU A 90 14.42 -10.33 -10.19
N ILE A 91 13.95 -11.50 -10.64
CA ILE A 91 13.66 -12.63 -9.75
C ILE A 91 14.95 -13.43 -9.56
N ILE A 92 15.55 -13.34 -8.38
CA ILE A 92 16.75 -14.09 -8.02
C ILE A 92 16.34 -15.51 -7.61
N VAL A 93 16.66 -16.50 -8.45
CA VAL A 93 16.36 -17.91 -8.22
C VAL A 93 17.64 -18.66 -7.83
N PRO A 94 17.77 -19.19 -6.60
CA PRO A 94 18.92 -19.99 -6.22
C PRO A 94 18.91 -21.36 -6.90
N ASP A 95 20.08 -22.00 -7.01
CA ASP A 95 20.14 -23.40 -7.45
C ASP A 95 19.59 -24.33 -6.36
N LEU A 96 18.64 -25.20 -6.75
CA LEU A 96 17.96 -26.14 -5.86
C LEU A 96 18.46 -27.58 -6.00
N THR A 97 19.55 -27.82 -6.75
CA THR A 97 20.14 -29.15 -6.88
C THR A 97 20.58 -29.69 -5.51
N GLY A 98 20.05 -30.85 -5.12
CA GLY A 98 20.38 -31.48 -3.82
C GLY A 98 19.75 -30.84 -2.58
N PHE A 99 18.77 -29.93 -2.73
CA PHE A 99 18.13 -29.27 -1.59
C PHE A 99 17.24 -30.26 -0.79
N PRO A 100 17.51 -30.48 0.52
CA PRO A 100 16.81 -31.52 1.29
C PRO A 100 15.41 -31.11 1.77
N LEU A 101 15.13 -29.81 1.86
CA LEU A 101 13.86 -29.32 2.40
C LEU A 101 12.73 -29.50 1.38
N LYS A 102 11.54 -29.86 1.88
CA LYS A 102 10.33 -30.11 1.09
C LYS A 102 9.26 -29.06 1.43
N PRO A 103 8.30 -28.79 0.54
CA PRO A 103 7.21 -27.86 0.81
C PRO A 103 6.31 -28.25 1.99
N TYR A 104 6.31 -29.52 2.37
CA TYR A 104 5.50 -30.05 3.45
C TYR A 104 6.35 -30.83 4.45
N VAL A 105 5.96 -30.70 5.73
CA VAL A 105 6.58 -31.39 6.86
C VAL A 105 5.72 -32.61 7.22
N SER A 106 6.34 -33.67 7.73
CA SER A 106 5.60 -34.86 8.18
C SER A 106 4.91 -34.61 9.52
N TYR A 107 3.72 -35.19 9.72
CA TYR A 107 2.99 -35.20 11.00
C TYR A 107 3.69 -35.91 12.15
N ARG A 108 4.83 -36.56 11.90
CA ARG A 108 5.62 -37.26 12.93
C ARG A 108 6.53 -36.33 13.73
N VAL A 109 6.66 -35.07 13.31
CA VAL A 109 7.46 -34.06 14.00
C VAL A 109 6.75 -33.69 15.31
N PRO A 110 7.48 -33.58 16.43
CA PRO A 110 6.88 -33.15 17.70
C PRO A 110 6.39 -31.71 17.61
N ASP A 111 5.36 -31.39 18.39
CA ASP A 111 4.87 -30.02 18.51
C ASP A 111 5.95 -29.13 19.13
N LYS A 112 6.13 -27.93 18.57
CA LYS A 112 7.11 -26.94 19.00
C LYS A 112 6.37 -25.65 19.38
N GLU A 113 6.70 -25.10 20.54
CA GLU A 113 6.29 -23.76 20.93
C GLU A 113 7.32 -22.76 20.40
N GLU A 114 6.88 -21.77 19.62
CA GLU A 114 7.75 -20.76 19.02
C GLU A 114 7.60 -19.43 19.77
N PRO A 115 8.60 -19.04 20.60
CA PRO A 115 8.58 -17.73 21.24
C PRO A 115 8.81 -16.61 20.22
N GLN A 116 8.37 -15.41 20.56
CA GLN A 116 8.64 -14.23 19.75
C GLN A 116 10.14 -13.96 19.70
N PHE A 117 10.68 -13.76 18.50
CA PHE A 117 12.08 -13.39 18.32
C PHE A 117 12.28 -11.90 18.61
N THR A 118 13.09 -11.58 19.62
CA THR A 118 13.34 -10.21 20.06
C THR A 118 14.72 -9.71 19.62
N ALA A 119 14.92 -8.39 19.61
CA ALA A 119 16.23 -7.78 19.36
C ALA A 119 17.30 -8.26 20.37
N ARG A 120 16.88 -8.61 21.59
CA ARG A 120 17.74 -9.19 22.62
C ARG A 120 18.25 -10.57 22.22
N ASP A 121 17.40 -11.40 21.64
CA ASP A 121 17.79 -12.74 21.17
C ASP A 121 18.81 -12.64 20.03
N LEU A 122 18.57 -11.73 19.08
CA LEU A 122 19.53 -11.43 18.01
C LEU A 122 20.88 -10.97 18.57
N PHE A 123 20.87 -10.06 19.56
CA PHE A 123 22.09 -9.60 20.22
C PHE A 123 22.87 -10.75 20.86
N TYR A 124 22.19 -11.65 21.58
CA TYR A 124 22.84 -12.81 22.18
C TYR A 124 23.42 -13.77 21.15
N CYS A 125 22.72 -14.02 20.04
CA CYS A 125 23.22 -14.92 19.00
C CYS A 125 24.42 -14.38 18.22
N VAL A 126 24.55 -13.05 18.08
CA VAL A 126 25.57 -12.44 17.20
C VAL A 126 26.76 -11.89 18.00
N TYR A 127 26.51 -11.18 19.10
CA TYR A 127 27.54 -10.38 19.79
C TYR A 127 27.98 -10.96 21.13
N ALA A 128 27.11 -11.66 21.86
CA ALA A 128 27.39 -12.01 23.25
C ALA A 128 28.63 -12.91 23.43
N ASP A 129 28.78 -13.94 22.60
CA ASP A 129 29.93 -14.86 22.69
C ASP A 129 31.26 -14.12 22.57
N LYS A 130 31.32 -13.14 21.66
CA LYS A 130 32.50 -12.33 21.44
C LYS A 130 32.75 -11.39 22.61
N MET A 131 31.73 -10.67 23.07
CA MET A 131 31.86 -9.74 24.20
C MET A 131 32.31 -10.46 25.48
N GLU A 132 31.82 -11.68 25.71
CA GLU A 132 32.29 -12.51 26.81
C GLU A 132 33.77 -12.91 26.67
N ALA A 133 34.21 -13.24 25.46
CA ALA A 133 35.61 -13.58 25.20
C ALA A 133 36.51 -12.36 25.43
N ASP A 134 36.16 -11.19 24.87
CA ASP A 134 36.93 -9.96 25.02
C ASP A 134 37.00 -9.51 26.48
N PHE A 135 35.91 -9.70 27.24
CA PHE A 135 35.89 -9.44 28.68
C PHE A 135 36.84 -10.37 29.45
N LYS A 136 36.82 -11.68 29.15
CA LYS A 136 37.70 -12.67 29.79
C LYS A 136 39.17 -12.46 29.43
N GLU A 137 39.45 -12.04 28.20
CA GLU A 137 40.80 -11.80 27.68
C GLU A 137 41.36 -10.41 28.04
N GLY A 138 40.53 -9.52 28.59
CA GLY A 138 40.92 -8.16 28.93
C GLY A 138 41.20 -7.29 27.69
N LYS A 139 40.53 -7.57 26.57
CA LYS A 139 40.64 -6.84 25.30
C LYS A 139 39.68 -5.65 25.19
N LEU A 140 39.20 -5.16 26.32
CA LEU A 140 38.36 -3.97 26.41
C LEU A 140 39.21 -2.77 26.81
N ASP A 141 38.91 -1.61 26.26
CA ASP A 141 39.52 -0.35 26.68
C ASP A 141 38.94 0.14 28.02
N ALA A 142 39.39 1.31 28.49
CA ALA A 142 38.96 1.88 29.77
C ALA A 142 37.48 2.32 29.74
N GLU A 143 36.95 2.57 28.55
CA GLU A 143 35.57 2.95 28.26
C GLU A 143 34.64 1.74 28.09
N GLY A 144 35.19 0.52 28.03
CA GLY A 144 34.45 -0.73 27.88
C GLY A 144 34.15 -1.14 26.43
N MET A 145 34.82 -0.51 25.45
CA MET A 145 34.73 -0.83 24.04
C MET A 145 35.78 -1.88 23.64
N PRO A 146 35.49 -2.72 22.63
CA PRO A 146 36.44 -3.71 22.15
C PRO A 146 37.60 -3.05 21.41
N LEU A 147 38.83 -3.46 21.73
CA LEU A 147 40.05 -3.05 21.01
C LEU A 147 40.06 -3.58 19.56
N GLU A 148 39.49 -4.77 19.34
CA GLU A 148 39.39 -5.43 18.04
C GLU A 148 37.90 -5.63 17.67
N PRO A 149 37.21 -4.56 17.23
CA PRO A 149 35.78 -4.65 16.91
C PRO A 149 35.54 -5.52 15.67
N SER A 150 34.46 -6.30 15.69
CA SER A 150 34.05 -7.15 14.56
C SER A 150 33.48 -6.29 13.44
N GLU A 151 33.41 -6.81 12.21
CA GLU A 151 32.83 -6.06 11.08
C GLU A 151 31.42 -5.52 11.39
N ALA A 152 30.64 -6.29 12.15
CA ALA A 152 29.29 -5.91 12.54
C ALA A 152 29.26 -4.81 13.63
N GLU A 153 30.22 -4.80 14.56
CA GLU A 153 30.39 -3.76 15.58
C GLU A 153 30.96 -2.46 15.01
N GLN A 154 31.73 -2.54 13.92
CA GLN A 154 32.31 -1.37 13.25
C GLN A 154 31.27 -0.56 12.46
N MET A 155 30.12 -1.16 12.12
CA MET A 155 29.08 -0.45 11.37
C MET A 155 28.55 0.75 12.17
N THR A 156 28.54 1.93 11.55
CA THR A 156 27.90 3.11 12.15
C THR A 156 26.37 2.96 12.14
N ALA A 157 25.69 3.68 13.04
CA ALA A 157 24.23 3.64 13.12
C ALA A 157 23.54 4.02 11.79
N ASP A 158 24.11 4.99 11.08
CA ASP A 158 23.60 5.44 9.77
C ASP A 158 23.83 4.38 8.69
N GLU A 159 24.99 3.71 8.68
CA GLU A 159 25.28 2.61 7.76
C GLU A 159 24.38 1.40 8.00
N ALA A 160 24.17 1.03 9.26
CA ALA A 160 23.26 -0.04 9.64
C ALA A 160 21.82 0.29 9.22
N ARG A 161 21.37 1.53 9.43
CA ARG A 161 20.06 2.01 9.00
C ARG A 161 19.93 1.99 7.47
N ASN A 162 20.94 2.47 6.75
CA ASN A 162 20.95 2.46 5.29
C ASN A 162 20.94 1.03 4.74
N ALA A 163 21.63 0.09 5.40
CA ALA A 163 21.60 -1.33 5.06
C ALA A 163 20.20 -1.92 5.27
N ALA A 164 19.55 -1.61 6.38
CA ALA A 164 18.18 -2.03 6.67
C ALA A 164 17.15 -1.40 5.72
N LEU A 165 17.44 -0.23 5.13
CA LEU A 165 16.57 0.46 4.16
C LEU A 165 16.86 0.06 2.70
N LYS A 166 17.80 -0.86 2.45
CA LYS A 166 18.08 -1.35 1.09
C LYS A 166 16.83 -2.00 0.48
N ILE A 167 16.67 -1.84 -0.83
CA ILE A 167 15.56 -2.41 -1.59
C ILE A 167 15.52 -3.93 -1.37
N GLY A 168 14.39 -4.45 -0.91
CA GLY A 168 14.21 -5.86 -0.56
C GLY A 168 14.33 -6.19 0.93
N ALA A 169 14.80 -5.27 1.78
CA ALA A 169 14.81 -5.45 3.24
C ALA A 169 13.41 -5.30 3.87
N ASP A 170 12.48 -4.68 3.16
CA ASP A 170 11.06 -4.50 3.54
C ASP A 170 10.19 -5.76 3.34
N MET A 171 10.78 -6.90 2.93
CA MET A 171 10.06 -8.18 2.84
C MET A 171 9.72 -8.79 4.20
N PHE A 172 10.27 -8.27 5.30
CA PHE A 172 10.11 -8.82 6.66
C PHE A 172 9.60 -7.79 7.68
N THR A 173 9.02 -6.68 7.23
CA THR A 173 8.35 -5.71 8.10
C THR A 173 6.88 -6.10 8.25
N ASP A 174 6.60 -7.18 8.97
CA ASP A 174 5.24 -7.42 9.47
C ASP A 174 4.91 -6.31 10.49
N THR A 175 4.43 -5.16 10.00
CA THR A 175 4.08 -3.98 10.78
C THR A 175 2.89 -4.19 11.74
N GLU A 176 2.41 -5.42 11.90
CA GLU A 176 1.27 -5.72 12.77
C GLU A 176 1.67 -5.97 14.24
N ASN A 177 2.95 -6.20 14.57
CA ASN A 177 3.37 -6.52 15.94
C ASN A 177 4.64 -5.80 16.42
N ILE A 178 4.86 -4.55 16.00
CA ILE A 178 5.65 -3.63 16.82
C ILE A 178 4.74 -3.25 17.98
N VAL A 179 4.89 -3.92 19.12
CA VAL A 179 4.39 -3.41 20.39
C VAL A 179 4.91 -1.98 20.48
N ASN A 180 3.98 -1.02 20.60
CA ASN A 180 4.31 0.39 20.72
C ASN A 180 5.16 0.58 21.99
N ASP A 181 6.49 0.52 21.86
CA ASP A 181 7.43 0.91 22.90
C ASP A 181 7.38 2.43 23.17
N ASP A 182 6.55 3.17 22.41
CA ASP A 182 6.27 4.61 22.54
C ASP A 182 5.69 5.04 23.92
N GLU A 183 5.40 4.12 24.83
CA GLU A 183 4.99 4.47 26.20
C GLU A 183 6.14 5.04 27.04
N TRP A 184 7.41 4.67 26.76
CA TRP A 184 8.57 5.18 27.49
C TRP A 184 8.90 6.64 27.13
N MET A 185 8.56 7.07 25.92
CA MET A 185 8.76 8.45 25.43
C MET A 185 7.73 9.44 25.99
N LYS A 186 6.56 8.95 26.45
CA LYS A 186 5.49 9.80 27.04
C LYS A 186 5.76 10.20 28.49
N GLN A 187 6.72 9.55 29.16
CA GLN A 187 7.05 9.80 30.57
C GLN A 187 8.11 10.89 30.79
N GLN A 188 8.68 11.47 29.72
CA GLN A 188 9.62 12.57 29.92
C GLN A 188 8.89 13.81 30.45
N PRO A 189 9.33 14.41 31.57
CA PRO A 189 8.76 15.67 32.03
C PRO A 189 9.01 16.73 30.95
N LYS A 190 7.92 17.35 30.46
CA LYS A 190 8.03 18.47 29.51
C LYS A 190 8.79 19.60 30.21
N MET A 191 9.95 19.98 29.67
CA MET A 191 10.62 21.20 30.09
C MET A 191 9.74 22.40 29.71
N GLU A 192 9.16 23.05 30.72
CA GLU A 192 8.51 24.36 30.55
C GLU A 192 9.59 25.43 30.41
N TYR A 193 9.54 26.17 29.32
CA TYR A 193 10.32 27.39 29.17
C TYR A 193 9.49 28.55 29.69
N ASN A 194 10.03 29.26 30.69
CA ASN A 194 9.48 30.49 31.25
C ASN A 194 9.54 31.65 30.24
#